data_AF-A0A0K2RP03-F1
#
_entry.id   AF-A0A0K2RP03-F1
#
_cell.length_a   1.000
_cell.length_b   1.000
_cell.length_c   1.000
_cell.angle_alpha   90.00
_cell.angle_beta   90.00
_cell.angle_gamma   90.00
#
_symmetry.space_group_name_H-M   'P 1'
#
loop_
_entity.id
_entity.type
_entity.pdbx_description
1 polymer ?
#
loop_
_entity_poly.entity_id
_entity_poly.type
_entity_poly.pdbx_seq_one_letter_code
_entity_poly.pdbx_strand_id
1 'polypeptide(L)' 'MKIKQVAEFLNLHPETVRVLARRGAFPNAYKTGGPSSQVRIPWSDVEEHRKKALPASM' A
#
# COMPACT_ATOMS: atom_id res chain seq x y z
N MET A 1 0.58 -7.73 -3.25
CA MET A 1 1.79 -7.04 -3.73
C MET A 1 2.79 -6.84 -2.61
N LYS A 2 4.10 -6.83 -2.92
CA LYS A 2 5.15 -6.43 -1.98
C LYS A 2 5.25 -4.90 -1.90
N ILE A 3 5.74 -4.36 -0.78
CA ILE A 3 5.96 -2.91 -0.58
C ILE A 3 6.69 -2.25 -1.75
N LYS A 4 7.78 -2.85 -2.27
CA LYS A 4 8.54 -2.29 -3.41
C LYS A 4 7.69 -2.13 -4.67
N GLN A 5 6.85 -3.12 -4.99
CA GLN A 5 5.98 -3.09 -6.17
C GLN A 5 4.89 -2.02 -6.03
N VAL A 6 4.35 -1.85 -4.82
CA VAL A 6 3.36 -0.80 -4.54
C VAL A 6 4.00 0.58 -4.64
N ALA A 7 5.23 0.71 -4.16
CA ALA A 7 6.00 1.95 -4.23
C ALA A 7 6.25 2.37 -5.69
N GLU A 8 6.69 1.43 -6.53
CA GLU A 8 6.85 1.66 -7.97
C GLU A 8 5.52 2.06 -8.64
N PHE A 9 4.44 1.33 -8.35
CA PHE A 9 3.13 1.59 -8.97
C PHE A 9 2.52 2.95 -8.58
N LEU A 10 2.67 3.35 -7.31
CA LEU A 10 2.16 4.63 -6.82
C LEU A 10 3.16 5.78 -7.02
N ASN A 11 4.34 5.50 -7.58
CA ASN A 11 5.46 6.44 -7.66
C ASN A 11 5.83 7.07 -6.30
N LEU A 12 5.91 6.24 -5.26
CA LEU A 12 6.22 6.62 -3.88
C LEU A 12 7.53 5.98 -3.41
N HIS A 13 8.14 6.53 -2.38
CA HIS A 13 9.24 5.86 -1.70
C HIS A 13 8.73 4.64 -0.91
N PRO A 14 9.45 3.49 -0.89
CA PRO A 14 9.02 2.30 -0.15
C PRO A 14 8.75 2.53 1.34
N GLU A 15 9.49 3.44 1.98
CA GLU A 15 9.24 3.79 3.38
C GLU A 15 7.90 4.51 3.57
N THR A 16 7.51 5.36 2.63
CA THR A 16 6.18 5.99 2.63
C THR A 16 5.08 4.93 2.58
N VAL A 17 5.21 3.93 1.71
CA VAL A 17 4.25 2.82 1.63
C VAL A 17 4.20 2.01 2.93
N ARG A 18 5.34 1.78 3.60
CA ARG A 18 5.35 1.12 4.92
C ARG A 18 4.59 1.93 5.96
N VAL A 19 4.82 3.24 6.03
CA VAL A 19 4.12 4.13 6.96
C VAL A 19 2.62 4.13 6.68
N LEU A 20 2.22 4.21 5.41
CA LEU A 20 0.80 4.13 5.00
C LEU A 20 0.15 2.81 5.44
N ALA A 21 0.84 1.68 5.22
CA ALA A 21 0.35 0.37 5.67
C ALA A 21 0.20 0.31 7.20
N ARG A 22 1.18 0.83 7.96
CA ARG A 22 1.09 0.90 9.44
C ARG A 22 -0.04 1.82 9.92
N ARG A 23 -0.35 2.87 9.16
CA ARG A 23 -1.46 3.81 9.45
C ARG A 23 -2.83 3.28 9.02
N GLY A 24 -2.92 2.09 8.44
CA GLY A 24 -4.18 1.50 8.01
C GLY A 24 -4.72 2.04 6.68
N ALA A 25 -3.87 2.65 5.84
CA ALA A 25 -4.28 3.14 4.51
C ALA A 25 -4.67 2.00 3.54
N PHE A 26 -4.29 0.76 3.86
CA PHE A 26 -4.59 -0.46 3.12
C PHE A 26 -5.31 -1.44 4.07
N PRO A 27 -6.65 -1.42 4.13
CA PRO A 27 -7.44 -2.15 5.12
C PRO A 27 -7.23 -3.68 5.10
N ASN A 28 -6.94 -4.23 3.92
CA ASN A 28 -6.75 -5.66 3.69
C ASN A 28 -5.26 -6.03 3.64
N ALA A 29 -4.36 -5.15 4.07
CA ALA A 29 -2.94 -5.48 4.19
C ALA A 29 -2.71 -6.54 5.28
N TYR A 30 -1.89 -7.54 4.97
CA TYR A 30 -1.64 -8.68 5.84
C TYR A 30 -0.16 -9.06 5.88
N LYS A 31 0.24 -9.82 6.90
CA LYS A 31 1.56 -10.44 7.01
C LYS A 31 1.42 -11.94 6.82
N THR A 32 2.34 -12.56 6.11
CA THR A 32 2.33 -14.02 5.87
C THR A 32 3.06 -14.81 6.97
N GLY A 33 3.19 -14.26 8.18
CA GLY A 33 3.92 -14.89 9.28
C GLY A 33 4.10 -13.98 10.49
N GLY A 34 5.16 -14.23 11.27
CA GLY A 34 5.44 -13.55 12.53
C GLY A 34 5.77 -12.05 12.42
N PRO A 35 6.23 -11.42 13.53
CA PRO A 35 6.42 -9.97 13.61
C PRO A 35 7.31 -9.38 12.50
N SER A 36 8.36 -10.11 12.12
CA SER A 36 9.35 -9.76 11.08
C SER A 36 8.92 -10.09 9.65
N SER A 37 7.74 -10.68 9.45
CA SER A 37 7.27 -11.03 8.12
C SER A 37 6.92 -9.80 7.29
N GLN A 38 7.18 -9.91 5.98
CA GLN A 38 6.91 -8.84 5.02
C GLN A 38 5.40 -8.58 4.90
N VAL A 39 5.04 -7.30 4.88
CA VAL A 39 3.67 -6.86 4.61
C VAL A 39 3.34 -7.12 3.13
N ARG A 40 2.15 -7.66 2.89
CA ARG A 40 1.53 -7.83 1.58
C ARG A 40 0.30 -6.95 1.51
N ILE A 41 0.18 -6.20 0.42
CA ILE A 41 -0.95 -5.30 0.16
C ILE A 41 -1.71 -5.85 -1.05
N PRO A 42 -3.00 -6.22 -0.93
CA PRO A 42 -3.82 -6.64 -2.07
C PRO A 42 -3.89 -5.58 -3.17
N TRP A 43 -4.09 -6.00 -4.42
CA TRP A 43 -4.21 -5.04 -5.54
C TRP A 43 -5.39 -4.08 -5.36
N SER A 44 -6.53 -4.57 -4.87
CA SER A 44 -7.73 -3.78 -4.61
C SER A 44 -7.43 -2.54 -3.77
N ASP A 45 -6.70 -2.71 -2.66
CA ASP A 45 -6.34 -1.62 -1.77
C ASP A 45 -5.41 -0.60 -2.43
N VAL A 46 -4.46 -1.07 -3.26
CA VAL A 46 -3.54 -0.20 -4.00
C VAL A 46 -4.32 0.64 -5.01
N GLU A 47 -5.25 0.03 -5.73
CA GLU A 47 -6.09 0.69 -6.72
C GLU A 47 -7.04 1.71 -6.07
N GLU A 48 -7.70 1.33 -4.97
CA GLU A 48 -8.55 2.24 -4.19
C GLU A 48 -7.76 3.43 -3.63
N HIS A 49 -6.56 3.19 -3.12
CA HIS A 49 -5.69 4.25 -2.62
C HIS A 49 -5.32 5.23 -3.75
N ARG A 50 -4.94 4.72 -4.92
CA ARG A 50 -4.65 5.55 -6.10
C ARG A 50 -5.86 6.38 -6.52
N LYS A 51 -7.06 5.77 -6.54
CA LYS A 51 -8.31 6.46 -6.87
C LYS A 51 -8.63 7.59 -5.89
N LYS A 52 -8.39 7.40 -4.59
CA LYS A 52 -8.58 8.44 -3.56
C LYS A 52 -7.57 9.58 -3.65
N ALA A 53 -6.34 9.28 -4.08
CA ALA A 53 -5.26 10.27 -4.20
C ALA A 53 -5.36 11.13 -5.46
N LEU A 54 -6.04 10.64 -6.50
CA LEU A 54 -6.41 11.45 -7.65
C LEU A 54 -7.61 12.31 -7.22
N PRO A 55 -7.51 13.66 -7.21
CA PRO A 55 -8.72 14.46 -7.17
C PRO A 55 -9.56 14.05 -8.39
N ALA A 56 -10.86 13.85 -8.20
CA ALA A 56 -11.77 13.78 -9.32
C ALA A 56 -11.51 15.05 -10.13
N SER A 57 -10.96 14.93 -11.33
CA SER A 57 -10.86 16.04 -12.26
C SER A 57 -12.29 16.52 -12.52
N MET A 58 -12.72 17.52 -11.76
CA MET A 58 -13.90 18.35 -11.99
C MET A 58 -13.42 19.68 -12.56
#